data_AF-A0A3P7L503-F1
#
_entry.id   AF-A0A3P7L503-F1
#
_cell.length_a   1.000
_cell.length_b   1.000
_cell.length_c   1.000
_cell.angle_alpha   90.00
_cell.angle_beta   90.00
_cell.angle_gamma   90.00
#
_symmetry.space_group_name_H-M   'P 1'
#
loop_
_entity.id
_entity.type
_entity.pdbx_description
1 polymer ?
#
loop_
_entity_poly.entity_id
_entity_poly.type
_entity_poly.pdbx_seq_one_letter_code
_entity_poly.pdbx_strand_id
1 'polypeptide(L)'
;MLLLNRDGSTWRYSKRGWTGAFLPVTSCKYDDVVGQDTPSPYSLISKARVVQLGIVDGLANKPAFLPLSIPRSLSEQLLKLHSNPPAFFISQFIWYLMRNGEEFQKALDEQVSAIRFEKGPVVGLQIRRTDKVGTEATYHSVDEYMKWTEIWFKIQDKKKGGLVTRRVFVATDDPSVIPELKKK
;
A
#
# COMPACT_ATOMS: atom_id res chain seq x y z
N MET A 1 -2.53 14.78 -16.80
CA MET A 1 -3.52 13.75 -16.38
C MET A 1 -2.82 12.41 -16.34
N LEU A 2 -3.06 11.59 -15.31
CA LEU A 2 -2.55 10.22 -15.26
C LEU A 2 -3.56 9.27 -15.91
N LEU A 3 -3.07 8.45 -16.84
CA LEU A 3 -3.83 7.35 -17.45
C LEU A 3 -3.14 6.04 -17.12
N LEU A 4 -3.91 5.06 -16.67
CA LEU A 4 -3.43 3.70 -16.59
C LEU A 4 -3.64 3.04 -17.96
N ASN A 5 -2.59 2.44 -18.51
CA ASN A 5 -2.64 1.84 -19.84
C ASN A 5 -3.78 0.80 -19.93
N ARG A 6 -4.83 1.13 -20.70
CA ARG A 6 -6.07 0.35 -20.87
C ARG A 6 -6.56 -0.30 -19.57
N ASP A 7 -6.61 0.50 -18.49
CA ASP A 7 -7.04 0.06 -17.15
C ASP A 7 -6.33 -1.23 -16.65
N GLY A 8 -5.10 -1.47 -17.09
CA GLY A 8 -4.31 -2.63 -16.68
C GLY A 8 -4.82 -3.96 -17.25
N SER A 9 -5.38 -3.97 -18.46
CA SER A 9 -5.90 -5.21 -19.09
C SER A 9 -4.89 -6.36 -19.20
N THR A 10 -3.59 -6.07 -19.16
CA THR A 10 -2.50 -7.07 -19.18
C THR A 10 -2.03 -7.48 -17.78
N TRP A 11 -2.74 -7.10 -16.72
CA TRP A 11 -2.29 -7.31 -15.35
C TRP A 11 -2.39 -8.78 -14.93
N ARG A 12 -1.27 -9.34 -14.46
CA ARG A 12 -1.17 -10.75 -14.09
C ARG A 12 -2.07 -11.19 -12.93
N TYR A 13 -2.48 -10.28 -12.06
CA TYR A 13 -3.27 -10.59 -10.86
C TYR A 13 -4.77 -10.66 -11.13
N SER A 14 -5.26 -10.06 -12.23
CA SER A 14 -6.69 -10.04 -12.54
C SER A 14 -6.90 -9.90 -14.04
N LYS A 15 -7.69 -10.81 -14.61
CA LYS A 15 -8.13 -10.71 -16.03
C LYS A 15 -8.99 -9.48 -16.30
N ARG A 16 -9.61 -8.89 -15.26
CA ARG A 16 -10.36 -7.63 -15.35
C ARG A 16 -9.47 -6.39 -15.22
N GLY A 17 -8.15 -6.57 -15.11
CA GLY A 17 -7.22 -5.48 -14.87
C GLY A 17 -7.46 -4.79 -13.53
N TRP A 18 -7.11 -3.51 -13.48
CA TRP A 18 -7.22 -2.65 -12.30
C TRP A 18 -8.64 -2.55 -11.76
N THR A 19 -9.61 -2.43 -12.67
CA THR A 19 -11.03 -2.27 -12.35
C THR A 19 -11.67 -3.53 -11.78
N GLY A 20 -10.94 -4.65 -11.75
CA GLY A 20 -11.35 -5.83 -11.04
C GLY A 20 -11.39 -5.68 -9.51
N ALA A 21 -10.69 -4.68 -8.96
CA ALA A 21 -10.66 -4.39 -7.51
C ALA A 21 -10.88 -2.91 -7.17
N PHE A 22 -10.39 -1.98 -7.99
CA PHE A 22 -10.40 -0.55 -7.68
C PHE A 22 -11.21 0.26 -8.70
N LEU A 23 -11.60 1.47 -8.33
CA LEU A 23 -12.18 2.42 -9.29
C LEU A 23 -11.14 2.83 -10.33
N PRO A 24 -11.58 3.22 -11.55
CA PRO A 24 -10.68 3.80 -12.55
C PRO A 24 -9.87 4.97 -12.00
N VAL A 25 -8.59 5.06 -12.40
CA VAL A 25 -7.68 6.13 -11.96
C VAL A 25 -8.21 7.52 -12.38
N THR A 26 -8.92 7.60 -13.50
CA THR A 26 -9.62 8.79 -13.98
C THR A 26 -10.92 8.37 -14.68
N SER A 27 -11.84 9.31 -14.88
CA SER A 27 -13.07 9.08 -15.65
C SER A 27 -12.81 8.95 -17.16
N CYS A 28 -11.68 9.43 -17.66
CA CYS A 28 -11.32 9.38 -19.08
C CYS A 28 -10.85 7.98 -19.49
N LYS A 29 -11.27 7.51 -20.67
CA LYS A 29 -10.78 6.25 -21.24
C LYS A 29 -9.47 6.46 -21.98
N TYR A 30 -8.63 5.42 -21.95
CA TYR A 30 -7.32 5.45 -22.59
C TYR A 30 -7.43 5.79 -24.08
N ASP A 31 -8.28 5.07 -24.82
CA ASP A 31 -8.41 5.22 -26.27
C ASP A 31 -9.00 6.59 -26.65
N ASP A 32 -9.85 7.19 -25.82
CA ASP A 32 -10.40 8.55 -26.06
C ASP A 32 -9.34 9.64 -25.89
N VAL A 33 -8.46 9.51 -24.90
CA VAL A 33 -7.45 10.54 -24.62
C VAL A 33 -6.24 10.39 -25.54
N VAL A 34 -5.78 9.15 -25.75
CA VAL A 34 -4.66 8.89 -26.65
C VAL A 34 -5.10 9.10 -28.09
N GLY A 35 -6.27 8.60 -28.47
CA GLY A 35 -6.80 8.74 -29.81
C GLY A 35 -5.85 8.16 -30.86
N GLN A 36 -5.43 9.01 -31.80
CA GLN A 36 -4.45 8.66 -32.85
C GLN A 36 -3.00 8.98 -32.47
N ASP A 37 -2.74 9.59 -31.32
CA ASP A 37 -1.37 9.89 -30.92
C ASP A 37 -0.59 8.60 -30.65
N THR A 38 0.69 8.63 -30.99
CA THR A 38 1.66 7.62 -30.53
C THR A 38 2.34 8.14 -29.26
N PRO A 39 2.15 7.52 -28.08
CA PRO A 39 2.80 7.96 -26.85
C PRO A 39 4.32 7.99 -26.99
N SER A 40 4.94 9.14 -26.69
CA SER A 40 6.39 9.27 -26.71
C SER A 40 7.00 8.85 -25.36
N PRO A 41 8.20 8.26 -25.30
CA PRO A 41 8.86 7.98 -24.03
C PRO A 41 9.02 9.24 -23.18
N TYR A 42 8.83 9.09 -21.87
CA TYR A 42 9.00 10.20 -20.93
C TYR A 42 10.43 10.77 -20.96
N SER A 43 10.53 12.10 -21.01
CA SER A 43 11.75 12.84 -20.72
C SER A 43 11.40 14.21 -20.12
N LEU A 44 12.34 14.79 -19.35
CA LEU A 44 12.16 16.10 -18.70
C LEU A 44 11.92 17.25 -19.69
N ILE A 45 12.36 17.11 -20.93
CA ILE A 45 12.26 18.13 -21.99
C ILE A 45 11.20 17.78 -23.04
N SER A 46 10.43 16.71 -22.84
CA SER A 46 9.41 16.29 -23.80
C SER A 46 8.33 17.35 -23.96
N LYS A 47 7.97 17.64 -25.21
CA LYS A 47 6.83 18.49 -25.58
C LYS A 47 5.65 17.69 -26.13
N ALA A 48 5.72 16.36 -26.10
CA ALA A 48 4.66 15.50 -26.59
C ALA A 48 3.41 15.65 -25.71
N ARG A 49 2.23 15.63 -26.35
CA ARG A 49 0.93 15.68 -25.66
C ARG A 49 0.73 14.47 -24.76
N VAL A 50 1.11 13.28 -25.25
CA VAL A 50 1.02 12.02 -24.53
C VAL A 50 2.44 11.46 -24.33
N VAL A 51 2.81 11.28 -23.06
CA VAL A 51 4.09 10.68 -22.67
C VAL A 51 3.87 9.37 -21.93
N GLN A 52 4.60 8.34 -22.33
CA GLN A 52 4.64 7.05 -21.68
C GLN A 52 5.78 7.02 -20.66
N LEU A 53 5.41 6.93 -19.38
CA LEU A 53 6.37 6.80 -18.29
C LEU A 53 6.75 5.32 -18.11
N GLY A 54 8.04 5.02 -18.25
CA GLY A 54 8.60 3.70 -17.98
C GLY A 54 8.77 3.44 -16.47
N ILE A 55 9.25 2.25 -16.13
CA ILE A 55 9.61 1.92 -14.74
C ILE A 55 10.78 2.79 -14.26
N VAL A 56 10.84 3.05 -12.95
CA VAL A 56 11.82 3.97 -12.35
C VAL A 56 13.27 3.58 -12.65
N ASP A 57 13.57 2.28 -12.75
CA ASP A 57 14.91 1.75 -13.06
C ASP A 57 15.37 2.09 -14.47
N GLY A 58 14.41 2.26 -15.40
CA GLY A 58 14.66 2.61 -16.79
C GLY A 58 14.72 4.11 -17.07
N LEU A 59 14.55 4.97 -16.06
CA LEU A 59 14.58 6.42 -16.25
C LEU A 59 16.02 6.92 -16.32
N ALA A 60 16.44 7.38 -17.51
CA ALA A 60 17.78 7.94 -17.73
C ALA A 60 18.06 9.18 -16.86
N ASN A 61 17.08 10.08 -16.73
CA ASN A 61 17.16 11.26 -15.87
C ASN A 61 16.00 11.23 -14.87
N LYS A 62 16.34 11.08 -13.59
CA LYS A 62 15.36 11.03 -12.51
C LYS A 62 14.82 12.44 -12.23
N PRO A 63 13.50 12.66 -12.26
CA PRO A 63 12.92 13.96 -11.97
C PRO A 63 13.03 14.31 -10.48
N ALA A 64 12.90 15.61 -10.17
CA ALA A 64 12.91 16.08 -8.78
C ALA A 64 11.69 15.65 -7.95
N PHE A 65 10.60 15.23 -8.60
CA PHE A 65 9.35 14.82 -7.97
C PHE A 65 9.33 13.32 -7.59
N LEU A 66 10.46 12.81 -7.12
CA LEU A 66 10.57 11.46 -6.55
C LEU A 66 10.58 11.53 -5.01
N PRO A 67 10.09 10.49 -4.33
CA PRO A 67 10.35 10.31 -2.91
C PRO A 67 11.85 10.39 -2.60
N LEU A 68 12.26 10.97 -1.47
CA LEU A 68 11.45 11.41 -0.32
C LEU A 68 11.05 12.90 -0.39
N SER A 69 11.04 13.53 -1.56
CA SER A 69 10.63 14.94 -1.69
C SER A 69 9.12 15.14 -1.42
N ILE A 70 8.77 16.34 -0.94
CA ILE A 70 7.39 16.80 -0.76
C ILE A 70 7.19 18.16 -1.45
N PRO A 71 5.95 18.52 -1.85
CA PRO A 71 5.68 19.81 -2.47
C PRO A 71 6.03 20.97 -1.53
N ARG A 72 6.75 21.97 -2.05
CA ARG A 72 7.19 23.14 -1.27
C ARG A 72 6.02 23.87 -0.61
N SER A 73 4.90 24.02 -1.32
CA SER A 73 3.70 24.68 -0.82
C SER A 73 3.06 23.99 0.39
N LEU A 74 3.28 22.69 0.58
CA LEU A 74 2.74 21.92 1.70
C LEU A 74 3.79 21.67 2.79
N SER A 75 5.07 21.95 2.50
CA SER A 75 6.20 21.52 3.34
C SER A 75 6.12 22.05 4.77
N GLU A 76 5.82 23.32 4.96
CA GLU A 76 5.74 23.93 6.29
C GLU A 76 4.67 23.27 7.17
N GLN A 77 3.48 23.05 6.62
CA GLN A 77 2.37 22.42 7.34
C GLN A 77 2.67 20.94 7.64
N LEU A 78 3.18 20.20 6.67
CA LEU A 78 3.48 18.78 6.85
C LEU A 78 4.58 18.55 7.88
N LEU A 79 5.63 19.39 7.88
CA LEU A 79 6.70 19.32 8.87
C LEU A 79 6.22 19.62 10.29
N LYS A 80 5.18 20.46 10.45
CA LYS A 80 4.56 20.75 11.74
C LYS A 80 3.62 19.64 12.21
N LEU A 81 2.91 18.98 11.29
CA LEU A 81 1.80 18.08 11.61
C LEU A 81 2.13 16.59 11.55
N HIS A 82 3.21 16.19 10.87
CA HIS A 82 3.54 14.78 10.66
C HIS A 82 5.03 14.50 10.90
N SER A 83 5.33 13.45 11.67
CA SER A 83 6.71 13.06 11.99
C SER A 83 7.47 12.45 10.80
N ASN A 84 6.75 12.07 9.74
CA ASN A 84 7.32 11.58 8.48
C ASN A 84 6.57 12.17 7.27
N PRO A 85 6.81 13.43 6.89
CA PRO A 85 6.11 14.09 5.80
C PRO A 85 6.16 13.34 4.45
N PRO A 86 7.28 12.73 4.04
CA PRO A 86 7.34 11.96 2.80
C PRO A 86 6.36 10.79 2.78
N ALA A 87 6.26 10.01 3.87
CA ALA A 87 5.33 8.90 3.96
C ALA A 87 3.86 9.37 3.87
N PHE A 88 3.53 10.49 4.51
CA PHE A 88 2.21 11.10 4.41
C PHE A 88 1.88 11.56 2.99
N PHE A 89 2.84 12.17 2.29
CA PHE A 89 2.60 12.62 0.92
C PHE A 89 2.39 11.44 -0.04
N ILE A 90 3.19 10.38 0.07
CA ILE A 90 3.03 9.15 -0.71
C ILE A 90 1.67 8.49 -0.43
N SER A 91 1.20 8.51 0.82
CA SER A 91 -0.07 7.88 1.18
C SER A 91 -1.28 8.52 0.48
N GLN A 92 -1.21 9.79 0.08
CA GLN A 92 -2.28 10.44 -0.68
C GLN A 92 -2.49 9.78 -2.05
N PHE A 93 -1.41 9.39 -2.72
CA PHE A 93 -1.48 8.67 -4.00
C PHE A 93 -2.04 7.27 -3.80
N ILE A 94 -1.58 6.56 -2.77
CA ILE A 94 -2.07 5.20 -2.45
C ILE A 94 -3.57 5.25 -2.14
N TRP A 95 -4.00 6.19 -1.31
CA TRP A 95 -5.40 6.38 -0.94
C TRP A 95 -6.29 6.67 -2.16
N TYR A 96 -5.84 7.55 -3.07
CA TYR A 96 -6.60 7.87 -4.28
C TYR A 96 -6.66 6.69 -5.28
N LEU A 97 -5.54 5.99 -5.46
CA LEU A 97 -5.48 4.84 -6.37
C LEU A 97 -6.34 3.69 -5.82
N MET A 98 -6.21 3.36 -4.54
CA MET A 98 -6.91 2.24 -3.90
C MET A 98 -8.34 2.57 -3.47
N ARG A 99 -9.07 3.40 -4.22
CA ARG A 99 -10.51 3.56 -4.03
C ARG A 99 -11.20 2.27 -4.46
N ASN A 100 -11.91 1.64 -3.54
CA ASN A 100 -12.48 0.32 -3.78
C ASN A 100 -13.57 0.37 -4.86
N GLY A 101 -13.56 -0.61 -5.76
CA GLY A 101 -14.72 -0.92 -6.58
C GLY A 101 -15.82 -1.58 -5.75
N GLU A 102 -17.05 -1.60 -6.27
CA GLU A 102 -18.23 -2.09 -5.53
C GLU A 102 -18.06 -3.53 -5.03
N GLU A 103 -17.61 -4.43 -5.90
CA GLU A 103 -17.42 -5.85 -5.55
C GLU A 103 -16.33 -6.04 -4.48
N PHE A 104 -15.21 -5.32 -4.60
CA PHE A 104 -14.13 -5.39 -3.63
C PHE A 104 -14.55 -4.78 -2.28
N GLN A 105 -15.29 -3.67 -2.31
CA GLN A 105 -15.83 -3.04 -1.12
C GLN A 105 -16.75 -4.00 -0.36
N LYS A 106 -17.68 -4.66 -1.07
CA LYS A 106 -18.57 -5.66 -0.46
C LYS A 106 -17.78 -6.80 0.20
N ALA A 107 -16.82 -7.38 -0.52
CA ALA A 107 -16.00 -8.46 0.02
C ALA A 107 -15.17 -7.99 1.23
N LEU A 108 -14.63 -6.76 1.19
CA LEU A 108 -13.89 -6.16 2.28
C LEU A 108 -14.77 -5.97 3.52
N ASP A 109 -15.97 -5.42 3.36
CA ASP A 109 -16.90 -5.18 4.48
C ASP A 109 -17.32 -6.48 5.16
N GLU A 110 -17.59 -7.53 4.37
CA GLU A 110 -17.86 -8.87 4.88
C GLU A 110 -16.70 -9.39 5.75
N GLN A 111 -15.44 -9.28 5.27
CA GLN A 111 -14.28 -9.74 6.04
C GLN A 111 -13.99 -8.86 7.27
N VAL A 112 -14.12 -7.54 7.15
CA VAL A 112 -13.91 -6.59 8.26
C VAL A 112 -14.91 -6.85 9.40
N SER A 113 -16.17 -7.17 9.07
CA SER A 113 -17.19 -7.52 10.06
C SER A 113 -16.81 -8.76 10.89
N ALA A 114 -16.09 -9.71 10.30
CA ALA A 114 -15.66 -10.93 10.97
C ALA A 114 -14.53 -10.70 12.00
N ILE A 115 -13.70 -9.67 11.80
CA ILE A 115 -12.55 -9.37 12.67
C ILE A 115 -13.01 -8.85 14.04
N ARG A 116 -14.19 -8.23 14.14
CA ARG A 116 -14.76 -7.69 15.40
C ARG A 116 -13.86 -6.65 16.07
N PHE A 117 -13.47 -5.59 15.35
CA PHE A 117 -12.54 -4.56 15.84
C PHE A 117 -13.00 -3.86 17.13
N GLU A 118 -14.30 -3.85 17.42
CA GLU A 118 -14.90 -3.29 18.64
C GLU A 118 -14.49 -4.00 19.93
N LYS A 119 -14.06 -5.28 19.86
CA LYS A 119 -13.70 -6.08 21.06
C LYS A 119 -12.37 -5.70 21.73
N GLY A 120 -11.73 -4.63 21.30
CA GLY A 120 -10.48 -4.13 21.86
C GLY A 120 -9.36 -4.01 20.83
N PRO A 121 -8.19 -3.50 21.26
CA PRO A 121 -7.09 -3.20 20.35
C PRO A 121 -6.56 -4.45 19.63
N VAL A 122 -6.17 -4.27 18.37
CA VAL A 122 -5.59 -5.32 17.53
C VAL A 122 -4.23 -4.85 17.03
N VAL A 123 -3.22 -5.71 17.18
CA VAL A 123 -1.90 -5.50 16.57
C VAL A 123 -1.83 -6.29 15.27
N GLY A 124 -1.56 -5.61 14.15
CA GLY A 124 -1.36 -6.25 12.85
C GLY A 124 0.07 -6.77 12.70
N LEU A 125 0.22 -8.03 12.31
CA LEU A 125 1.50 -8.70 12.06
C LEU A 125 1.56 -9.12 10.59
N GLN A 126 2.52 -8.58 9.85
CA GLN A 126 2.86 -9.04 8.51
C GLN A 126 4.13 -9.89 8.59
N ILE A 127 4.00 -11.21 8.47
CA ILE A 127 5.11 -12.17 8.55
C ILE A 127 5.34 -12.71 7.15
N ARG A 128 6.51 -12.46 6.55
CA ARG A 128 6.84 -12.91 5.20
C ARG A 128 8.03 -13.87 5.24
N ARG A 129 7.88 -15.09 4.73
CA ARG A 129 8.89 -16.16 4.84
C ARG A 129 9.29 -16.82 3.53
N THR A 130 8.39 -16.94 2.55
CA THR A 130 8.59 -17.91 1.45
C THR A 130 9.61 -17.44 0.42
N ASP A 131 9.32 -16.36 -0.31
CA ASP A 131 10.04 -15.98 -1.53
C ASP A 131 11.19 -15.00 -1.30
N LYS A 132 11.38 -14.52 -0.06
CA LYS A 132 12.32 -13.44 0.26
C LYS A 132 13.40 -13.77 1.28
N VAL A 133 13.30 -14.90 1.98
CA VAL A 133 14.32 -15.32 2.93
C VAL A 133 15.54 -15.83 2.16
N GLY A 134 16.67 -15.14 2.32
CA GLY A 134 17.95 -15.49 1.68
C GLY A 134 18.30 -14.72 0.40
N THR A 135 17.38 -13.91 -0.12
CA THR A 135 17.61 -13.05 -1.31
C THR A 135 17.41 -11.57 -1.00
N GLU A 136 16.32 -11.20 -0.32
CA GLU A 136 15.93 -9.80 -0.08
C GLU A 136 15.67 -9.46 1.40
N ALA A 137 15.43 -10.46 2.24
CA ALA A 137 15.19 -10.30 3.67
C ALA A 137 15.78 -11.46 4.49
N THR A 138 15.96 -11.22 5.79
CA THR A 138 16.38 -12.25 6.75
C THR A 138 15.15 -12.94 7.34
N TYR A 139 15.29 -14.21 7.72
CA TYR A 139 14.27 -14.90 8.49
C TYR A 139 14.13 -14.25 9.87
N HIS A 140 12.89 -13.95 10.26
CA HIS A 140 12.55 -13.49 11.60
C HIS A 140 11.58 -14.48 12.25
N SER A 141 11.90 -14.94 13.46
CA SER A 141 11.05 -15.86 14.20
C SER A 141 9.79 -15.17 14.70
N VAL A 142 8.73 -15.93 14.96
CA VAL A 142 7.48 -15.38 15.51
C VAL A 142 7.72 -14.69 16.86
N ASP A 143 8.67 -15.16 17.66
CA ASP A 143 9.02 -14.58 18.96
C ASP A 143 9.43 -13.11 18.86
N GLU A 144 10.14 -12.75 17.79
CA GLU A 144 10.58 -11.37 17.58
C GLU A 144 9.39 -10.43 17.37
N TYR A 145 8.42 -10.84 16.55
CA TYR A 145 7.17 -10.09 16.34
C TYR A 145 6.35 -10.01 17.63
N MET A 146 6.25 -11.12 18.36
CA MET A 146 5.48 -11.18 19.60
C MET A 146 6.11 -10.36 20.73
N LYS A 147 7.44 -10.24 20.78
CA LYS A 147 8.14 -9.36 21.73
C LYS A 147 7.67 -7.90 21.60
N TRP A 148 7.64 -7.37 20.37
CA TRP A 148 7.19 -5.99 20.13
C TRP A 148 5.69 -5.82 20.36
N THR A 149 4.91 -6.83 20.01
CA THR A 149 3.46 -6.88 20.28
C THR A 149 3.17 -6.81 21.78
N GLU A 150 3.90 -7.57 22.59
CA GLU A 150 3.76 -7.58 24.05
C GLU A 150 4.15 -6.24 24.67
N ILE A 151 5.25 -5.63 24.21
CA ILE A 151 5.66 -4.29 24.65
C ILE A 151 4.56 -3.27 24.34
N TRP A 152 3.97 -3.32 23.14
CA TRP A 152 2.89 -2.43 22.76
C TRP A 152 1.66 -2.61 23.66
N PHE A 153 1.23 -3.85 23.93
CA PHE A 153 0.09 -4.12 24.83
C PHE A 153 0.34 -3.63 26.25
N LYS A 154 1.55 -3.83 26.81
CA LYS A 154 1.90 -3.30 28.14
C LYS A 154 1.76 -1.77 28.21
N ILE A 155 2.12 -1.06 27.14
CA ILE A 155 1.91 0.39 27.06
C ILE A 155 0.41 0.73 27.02
N GLN A 156 -0.40 -0.03 26.29
CA GLN A 156 -1.85 0.17 26.26
C GLN A 156 -2.50 -0.12 27.60
N ASP A 157 -2.08 -1.19 28.29
CA ASP A 157 -2.56 -1.54 29.62
C ASP A 157 -2.34 -0.38 30.59
N LYS A 158 -1.13 0.19 30.58
CA LYS A 158 -0.79 1.37 31.39
C LYS A 158 -1.61 2.60 31.02
N LYS A 159 -1.82 2.87 29.71
CA LYS A 159 -2.61 4.03 29.24
C LYS A 159 -4.08 3.94 29.62
N LYS A 160 -4.66 2.74 29.61
CA LYS A 160 -6.07 2.51 29.97
C LYS A 160 -6.29 2.29 31.47
N GLY A 161 -5.23 2.17 32.26
CA GLY A 161 -5.32 1.91 33.69
C GLY A 161 -5.80 0.49 34.04
N GLY A 162 -5.64 -0.47 33.11
CA GLY A 162 -6.12 -1.85 33.27
C GLY A 162 -5.79 -2.72 32.07
N LEU A 163 -5.94 -4.04 32.22
CA LEU A 163 -5.60 -5.00 31.17
C LEU A 163 -6.57 -4.91 29.98
N VAL A 164 -6.02 -4.76 28.77
CA VAL A 164 -6.79 -4.79 27.53
C VAL A 164 -6.86 -6.22 26.97
N THR A 165 -7.94 -6.54 26.28
CA THR A 165 -8.00 -7.77 25.48
C THR A 165 -6.94 -7.72 24.39
N ARG A 166 -5.98 -8.66 24.44
CA ARG A 166 -4.85 -8.74 23.50
C ARG A 166 -5.25 -9.55 22.28
N ARG A 167 -5.14 -8.95 21.10
CA ARG A 167 -5.55 -9.57 19.83
C ARG A 167 -4.53 -9.25 18.76
N VAL A 168 -4.22 -10.25 17.93
CA VAL A 168 -3.33 -10.07 16.77
C VAL A 168 -4.09 -10.41 15.49
N PHE A 169 -3.86 -9.61 14.45
CA PHE A 169 -4.28 -9.92 13.09
C PHE A 169 -3.04 -10.31 12.30
N VAL A 170 -3.00 -11.51 11.75
CA VAL A 170 -1.78 -12.07 11.14
C VAL A 170 -2.00 -12.22 9.64
N ALA A 171 -1.13 -11.58 8.86
CA ALA A 171 -1.02 -11.76 7.43
C ALA A 171 0.33 -12.42 7.13
N THR A 172 0.27 -13.60 6.50
CA THR A 172 1.45 -14.42 6.23
C THR A 172 1.33 -15.14 4.89
N ASP A 173 2.47 -15.33 4.22
CA ASP A 173 2.62 -16.18 3.03
C ASP A 173 3.00 -17.64 3.40
N ASP A 174 3.39 -17.88 4.65
CA ASP A 174 3.69 -19.20 5.20
C ASP A 174 2.55 -19.68 6.12
N PRO A 175 1.82 -20.76 5.76
CA PRO A 175 0.70 -21.25 6.56
C PRO A 175 1.13 -21.87 7.90
N SER A 176 2.41 -22.24 8.07
CA SER A 176 2.93 -22.84 9.31
C SER A 176 3.03 -21.84 10.48
N VAL A 177 3.03 -20.54 10.17
CA VAL A 177 3.10 -19.44 11.15
C VAL A 177 1.89 -19.45 12.10
N ILE A 178 0.69 -19.79 11.61
CA ILE A 178 -0.53 -19.76 12.44
C ILE A 178 -0.48 -20.85 13.54
N PRO A 179 -0.17 -22.12 13.24
CA PRO A 179 0.11 -23.11 14.29
C PRO A 179 1.26 -22.73 15.23
N GLU A 180 2.34 -22.13 14.72
CA GLU A 180 3.49 -21.70 15.54
C GLU A 180 3.06 -20.65 16.58
N LEU A 181 2.32 -19.62 16.15
CA LEU A 181 1.76 -18.59 17.02
C LEU A 181 0.83 -19.15 18.09
N LYS A 182 0.04 -20.18 17.78
CA LYS A 182 -0.91 -20.79 18.73
C LYS A 182 -0.24 -21.65 19.80
N LYS A 183 1.00 -22.10 19.56
CA LYS A 183 1.77 -22.93 20.51
C LYS A 183 2.58 -22.11 21.50
N LYS A 184 2.80 -20.83 21.22
CA LYS A 184 3.56 -19.88 22.04
C LYS A 184 2.61 -19.04 22.88
#